data_AF-A0AB38SCC3-F1
#
_entry.id   AF-A0AB38SCC3-F1
#
_cell.length_a   1.000
_cell.length_b   1.000
_cell.length_c   1.000
_cell.angle_alpha   90.00
_cell.angle_beta   90.00
_cell.angle_gamma   90.00
#
_symmetry.space_group_name_H-M   'P 1'
#
loop_
_entity.id
_entity.type
_entity.pdbx_description
1 polymer ?
#
loop_
_entity_poly.entity_id
_entity_poly.type
_entity_poly.pdbx_seq_one_letter_code
_entity_poly.pdbx_strand_id
1 'polypeptide(L)'
;MTAFEKHKFKFDGMYLEYDGRFIARFKYVRSNASGFKNFLIKNFTVEEYFERRDREEAPLDILKSKGYVSAHIRKWLIEAGLPPTPEGQAEFSRRQQQARHAR
;
A
#
# COMPACT_ATOMS: atom_id res chain seq x y z
N MET A 1 12.85 11.24 14.47
CA MET A 1 11.90 10.81 13.43
C MET A 1 11.80 11.82 12.29
N THR A 2 12.37 11.46 11.15
CA THR A 2 12.47 12.27 9.94
C THR A 2 11.31 11.97 9.00
N ALA A 3 10.66 13.01 8.47
CA ALA A 3 9.61 12.83 7.48
C ALA A 3 10.18 12.44 6.12
N PHE A 4 9.41 11.72 5.31
CA PHE A 4 9.80 11.40 3.95
C PHE A 4 9.80 12.65 3.05
N GLU A 5 10.90 12.84 2.33
CA GLU A 5 11.07 13.98 1.41
C GLU A 5 10.86 13.55 -0.04
N LYS A 6 9.98 14.26 -0.77
CA LYS A 6 9.55 13.88 -2.12
C LYS A 6 10.71 13.71 -3.12
N HIS A 7 11.75 14.54 -3.01
CA HIS A 7 12.88 14.58 -3.95
C HIS A 7 13.89 13.44 -3.74
N LYS A 8 13.87 12.77 -2.57
CA LYS A 8 14.71 11.61 -2.27
C LYS A 8 14.13 10.29 -2.78
N PHE A 9 12.89 10.30 -3.27
CA PHE A 9 12.30 9.13 -3.91
C PHE A 9 12.78 8.98 -5.34
N LYS A 10 13.18 7.76 -5.69
CA LYS A 10 13.50 7.34 -7.04
C LYS A 10 12.55 6.22 -7.46
N PHE A 11 11.96 6.33 -8.64
CA PHE A 11 11.16 5.26 -9.22
C PHE A 11 11.79 4.84 -10.54
N ASP A 12 12.41 3.66 -10.55
CA ASP A 12 13.13 3.13 -11.71
C ASP A 12 12.76 1.66 -11.94
N GLY A 13 12.52 1.27 -13.18
CA GLY A 13 12.35 -0.16 -13.53
C GLY A 13 11.29 -0.95 -12.75
N MET A 14 10.26 -0.29 -12.16
CA MET A 14 9.22 -0.83 -11.25
C MET A 14 9.57 -0.82 -9.76
N TYR A 15 10.75 -0.37 -9.37
CA TYR A 15 11.20 -0.26 -8.00
C TYR A 15 11.01 1.18 -7.52
N LEU A 16 10.39 1.32 -6.36
CA LEU A 16 10.37 2.55 -5.60
C LEU A 16 11.46 2.45 -4.53
N GLU A 17 12.36 3.41 -4.55
CA GLU A 17 13.47 3.54 -3.63
C GLU A 17 13.42 4.91 -2.96
N TYR A 18 14.00 5.02 -1.78
CA TYR A 18 14.22 6.27 -1.08
C TYR A 18 15.68 6.32 -0.65
N ASP A 19 16.41 7.30 -1.14
CA ASP A 19 17.84 7.48 -0.83
C ASP A 19 18.67 6.20 -1.04
N GLY A 20 18.44 5.52 -2.17
CA GLY A 20 19.10 4.25 -2.51
C GLY A 20 18.60 3.02 -1.75
N ARG A 21 17.65 3.17 -0.81
CA ARG A 21 17.06 2.05 -0.06
C ARG A 21 15.75 1.59 -0.69
N PHE A 22 15.57 0.28 -0.80
CA PHE A 22 14.36 -0.33 -1.36
C PHE A 22 13.12 -0.07 -0.49
N ILE A 23 12.05 0.45 -1.09
CA ILE A 23 10.75 0.64 -0.43
C ILE A 23 9.74 -0.40 -0.91
N ALA A 24 9.48 -0.49 -2.21
CA ALA A 24 8.44 -1.36 -2.76
C ALA A 24 8.64 -1.64 -4.25
N ARG A 25 8.08 -2.75 -4.74
CA ARG A 25 8.09 -3.14 -6.16
C ARG A 25 6.67 -3.15 -6.73
N PHE A 26 6.48 -2.52 -7.89
CA PHE A 26 5.20 -2.36 -8.58
C PHE A 26 5.19 -3.13 -9.91
N LYS A 27 5.04 -4.47 -9.86
CA LYS A 27 5.15 -5.34 -11.03
C LYS A 27 4.04 -5.15 -12.07
N TYR A 28 2.78 -5.05 -11.64
CA TYR A 28 1.61 -5.08 -12.55
C TYR A 28 0.99 -3.72 -12.79
N VAL A 29 1.00 -2.84 -11.79
CA VAL A 29 0.32 -1.53 -11.85
C VAL A 29 1.26 -0.45 -11.34
N ARG A 30 2.06 0.10 -12.25
CA ARG A 30 3.07 1.14 -11.93
C ARG A 30 2.44 2.44 -11.45
N SER A 31 1.21 2.76 -11.89
CA SER A 31 0.47 3.95 -11.47
C SER A 31 0.15 3.98 -9.97
N ASN A 32 0.14 2.83 -9.29
CA ASN A 32 -0.07 2.77 -7.84
C ASN A 32 1.11 3.34 -7.03
N ALA A 33 2.30 3.48 -7.63
CA ALA A 33 3.48 4.00 -6.94
C ALA A 33 3.29 5.43 -6.42
N SER A 34 2.57 6.29 -7.15
CA SER A 34 2.32 7.67 -6.73
C SER A 34 1.42 7.74 -5.50
N GLY A 35 0.35 6.94 -5.46
CA GLY A 35 -0.54 6.87 -4.30
C GLY A 35 0.17 6.31 -3.06
N PHE A 36 0.97 5.25 -3.26
CA PHE A 36 1.79 4.65 -2.21
C PHE A 36 2.80 5.65 -1.63
N LYS A 37 3.56 6.34 -2.49
CA LYS A 37 4.53 7.37 -2.09
C LYS A 37 3.87 8.51 -1.31
N ASN A 38 2.76 9.04 -1.80
CA ASN A 38 2.07 10.14 -1.12
C ASN A 38 1.51 9.71 0.25
N PHE A 39 1.08 8.46 0.38
CA PHE A 39 0.62 7.93 1.65
C PHE A 39 1.76 7.79 2.66
N LEU A 40 2.93 7.30 2.22
CA LEU A 40 4.13 7.25 3.05
C LEU A 40 4.51 8.63 3.59
N ILE A 41 4.58 9.63 2.72
CA ILE A 41 4.95 11.01 3.10
C ILE A 41 4.02 11.59 4.16
N LYS A 42 2.73 11.26 4.11
CA LYS A 42 1.72 11.81 5.01
C LYS A 42 1.60 11.09 6.35
N ASN A 43 1.90 9.79 6.40
CA ASN A 43 1.54 8.95 7.54
C ASN A 43 2.73 8.28 8.23
N PHE A 44 3.90 8.20 7.60
CA PHE A 44 5.07 7.49 8.11
C PHE A 44 6.30 8.38 8.19
N THR A 45 7.20 8.02 9.10
CA THR A 45 8.56 8.57 9.16
C THR A 45 9.53 7.56 8.55
N VAL A 46 10.70 8.04 8.13
CA VAL A 46 11.74 7.22 7.51
C VAL A 46 12.15 6.08 8.45
N GLU A 47 12.45 6.41 9.71
CA GLU A 47 12.80 5.45 10.76
C GLU A 47 11.68 4.42 10.96
N GLU A 48 10.43 4.85 11.17
CA GLU A 48 9.29 3.97 11.43
C GLU A 48 9.03 2.99 10.29
N TYR A 49 9.15 3.44 9.04
CA TYR A 49 8.94 2.58 7.87
C TYR A 49 10.05 1.55 7.72
N PHE A 50 11.31 1.99 7.83
CA PHE A 50 12.45 1.09 7.62
C PHE A 50 12.61 0.09 8.75
N GLU A 51 12.37 0.45 10.02
CA GLU A 51 12.36 -0.53 11.12
C GLU A 51 11.41 -1.70 10.86
N ARG A 52 10.24 -1.43 10.28
CA ARG A 52 9.27 -2.47 9.91
C ARG A 52 9.71 -3.27 8.71
N ARG A 53 10.37 -2.64 7.74
CA ARG A 53 10.97 -3.34 6.60
C ARG A 53 12.15 -4.22 7.00
N ASP A 54 12.94 -3.81 7.98
CA ASP A 54 14.04 -4.60 8.57
C ASP A 54 13.50 -5.84 9.32
N ARG A 55 12.24 -5.80 9.78
CA ARG A 55 11.47 -6.97 10.26
C ARG A 55 10.83 -7.79 9.15
N GLU A 56 11.23 -7.55 7.90
CA GLU A 56 10.74 -8.23 6.69
C GLU A 56 9.24 -8.03 6.40
N GLU A 57 8.56 -7.09 7.08
CA GLU A 57 7.14 -6.84 6.85
C GLU A 57 6.88 -6.34 5.43
N ALA A 58 5.91 -6.93 4.72
CA ALA A 58 5.63 -6.56 3.35
C ALA A 58 5.22 -5.07 3.25
N PRO A 59 5.71 -4.32 2.23
CA PRO A 59 5.41 -2.89 2.08
C PRO A 59 3.92 -2.55 2.12
N LEU A 60 3.08 -3.40 1.54
CA LEU A 60 1.63 -3.20 1.56
C LEU A 60 1.02 -3.38 2.96
N ASP A 61 1.52 -4.33 3.76
CA ASP A 61 0.99 -4.57 5.11
C ASP A 61 1.41 -3.48 6.09
N ILE A 62 2.61 -2.92 5.91
CA ILE A 62 3.04 -1.71 6.62
C ILE A 62 2.03 -0.58 6.37
N LEU A 63 1.71 -0.28 5.12
CA LEU A 63 0.77 0.80 4.79
C LEU A 63 -0.66 0.49 5.24
N LYS A 64 -1.13 -0.74 5.09
CA LYS A 64 -2.48 -1.15 5.54
C LYS A 64 -2.67 -0.93 7.04
N SER A 65 -1.63 -1.07 7.85
CA SER A 65 -1.73 -0.80 9.30
C SER A 65 -2.20 0.62 9.63
N LYS A 66 -1.98 1.59 8.72
CA LYS A 66 -2.47 2.98 8.84
C LYS A 66 -3.69 3.27 7.96
N GLY A 67 -4.34 2.23 7.42
CA GLY A 67 -5.57 2.39 6.64
C GLY A 67 -5.38 2.57 5.14
N TYR A 68 -4.20 2.28 4.59
CA TYR A 68 -3.99 2.40 3.14
C TYR A 68 -4.85 1.44 2.34
N VAL A 69 -5.53 1.97 1.33
CA VAL A 69 -6.26 1.22 0.31
C VAL A 69 -5.92 1.81 -1.06
N SER A 70 -5.59 0.97 -2.03
CA SER A 70 -5.28 1.45 -3.39
C SER A 70 -6.52 2.02 -4.06
N ALA A 71 -6.34 2.96 -5.01
CA ALA A 71 -7.46 3.63 -5.68
C ALA A 71 -8.45 2.65 -6.33
N HIS A 72 -7.95 1.58 -6.95
CA HIS A 72 -8.78 0.57 -7.59
C HIS A 72 -9.60 -0.24 -6.57
N ILE A 73 -8.96 -0.67 -5.48
CA ILE A 73 -9.65 -1.39 -4.40
C ILE A 73 -10.68 -0.48 -3.74
N ARG A 74 -10.32 0.78 -3.47
CA ARG A 74 -11.25 1.78 -2.93
C ARG A 74 -12.51 1.89 -3.79
N LYS A 75 -12.37 1.89 -5.12
CA LYS A 75 -13.50 1.92 -6.04
C LYS A 75 -14.40 0.68 -5.85
N TRP A 76 -13.82 -0.52 -5.85
CA TRP A 76 -14.57 -1.76 -5.64
C TRP A 76 -15.28 -1.82 -4.28
N LEU A 77 -14.67 -1.29 -3.23
CA LEU A 77 -15.29 -1.24 -1.91
C LEU A 77 -16.51 -0.34 -1.91
N ILE A 78 -16.40 0.85 -2.51
CA ILE A 78 -17.54 1.77 -2.65
C ILE A 78 -18.65 1.12 -3.49
N GLU A 79 -18.31 0.48 -4.61
CA GLU A 79 -19.27 -0.23 -5.47
C GLU A 79 -19.96 -1.41 -4.75
N ALA A 80 -19.26 -2.05 -3.81
CA ALA A 80 -19.80 -3.14 -2.98
C ALA A 80 -20.53 -2.67 -1.71
N GLY A 81 -20.65 -1.36 -1.48
CA GLY A 81 -21.24 -0.80 -0.26
C GLY A 81 -20.41 -1.03 1.00
N LEU A 82 -19.10 -1.24 0.86
CA LEU A 82 -18.15 -1.48 1.94
C LEU A 82 -17.31 -0.23 2.24
N PRO A 83 -16.87 -0.05 3.51
CA PRO A 83 -16.00 1.06 3.86
C PRO A 83 -14.66 0.94 3.11
N PRO A 84 -14.07 2.04 2.61
CA PRO A 84 -12.80 2.03 1.87
C PRO A 84 -11.59 1.89 2.83
N THR A 85 -11.62 0.86 3.68
CA THR A 85 -10.62 0.54 4.70
C THR A 85 -10.03 -0.86 4.44
N PRO A 86 -8.89 -1.21 5.05
CA PRO A 86 -8.35 -2.56 4.99
C PRO A 86 -9.33 -3.64 5.48
N GLU A 87 -10.17 -3.32 6.46
CA GLU A 87 -11.22 -4.21 6.95
C GLU A 87 -12.30 -4.44 5.89
N GLY A 88 -12.75 -3.39 5.21
CA GLY A 88 -13.64 -3.51 4.06
C GLY A 88 -13.01 -4.33 2.94
N GLN A 89 -11.69 -4.19 2.70
CA GLN A 89 -10.97 -5.02 1.74
C GLN A 89 -10.95 -6.51 2.13
N ALA A 90 -10.73 -6.83 3.40
CA ALA A 90 -10.77 -8.20 3.89
C ALA A 90 -12.17 -8.80 3.73
N GLU A 91 -13.21 -8.04 4.06
CA GLU A 91 -14.61 -8.44 3.90
C GLU A 91 -14.99 -8.67 2.44
N PHE A 92 -14.60 -7.76 1.54
CA PHE A 92 -14.79 -7.93 0.10
C PHE A 92 -14.12 -9.21 -0.40
N SER A 93 -12.90 -9.48 0.06
CA SER A 93 -12.16 -10.69 -0.32
C SER A 93 -12.85 -11.97 0.17
N ARG A 94 -13.39 -11.97 1.40
CA ARG A 94 -14.19 -13.08 1.94
C ARG A 94 -15.45 -13.33 1.12
N ARG A 95 -16.22 -12.29 0.79
CA ARG A 95 -17.43 -12.41 -0.04
C ARG A 95 -17.13 -13.02 -1.41
N GLN A 96 -16.04 -12.60 -2.04
CA GLN A 96 -15.61 -13.13 -3.34
C GLN A 96 -15.18 -14.60 -3.25
N GLN A 97 -14.51 -15.02 -2.16
CA GLN A 97 -14.15 -16.42 -1.95
C GLN A 97 -15.39 -17.29 -1.73
N GLN A 98 -16.33 -16.86 -0.87
CA GLN A 98 -17.57 -17.60 -0.62
C GLN A 98 -18.41 -17.77 -1.89
N ALA A 99 -18.55 -16.71 -2.71
CA ALA A 99 -19.28 -16.79 -3.98
C ALA A 99 -18.64 -17.73 -5.01
N ARG A 100 -17.31 -17.94 -4.94
CA ARG A 100 -16.58 -18.89 -5.80
C ARG A 100 -16.74 -20.33 -5.34
N HIS A 101 -16.78 -20.57 -4.03
CA HIS A 101 -16.98 -21.91 -3.48
C HIS A 101 -18.44 -22.41 -3.55
N ALA A 102 -19.39 -21.50 -3.77
CA ALA A 102 -20.81 -21.83 -3.95
C ALA A 102 -21.21 -22.12 -5.42
N ARG A 103 -20.23 -22.13 -6.35
CA ARG A 103 -20.39 -22.52 -7.76
C ARG A 103 -19.73 -23.86 -8.01
#